data_AF-A0A7S2C5H6-F1
#
_entry.id   AF-A0A7S2C5H6-F1
#
_cell.length_a   1.000
_cell.length_b   1.000
_cell.length_c   1.000
_cell.angle_alpha   90.00
_cell.angle_beta   90.00
_cell.angle_gamma   90.00
#
_symmetry.space_group_name_H-M   'P 1'
#
loop_
_entity.id
_entity.type
_entity.pdbx_description
1 polymer ?
#
loop_
_entity_poly.entity_id
_entity_poly.type
_entity_poly.pdbx_seq_one_letter_code
_entity_poly.pdbx_strand_id
1 'polypeptide(L)'
;MAPPSIMMYTPSGRFETNMRICLSMSDFHPESWKPSWNVGTILTGLLSFMTSEESSTGTLRGITSAQRRALSQASHTFNAKESYFCELFPGDVKELFDDSDRVIESLSQNRARQARQAASEAAAEPEPPLQNETSPSAEDSAAASTAKQRRNKKKKEKRKAAKKLAVEKGGEAQEMQPN
;
A
#
# COMPACT_ATOMS: atom_id res chain seq x y z
N MET A 1 -14.81 -26.86 19.02
CA MET A 1 -14.06 -26.59 17.78
C MET A 1 -12.88 -25.69 18.12
N ALA A 2 -11.73 -25.93 17.49
CA ALA A 2 -10.52 -25.12 17.62
C ALA A 2 -10.35 -24.24 16.37
N PRO A 3 -9.67 -23.08 16.48
CA PRO A 3 -9.26 -22.30 15.31
C PRO A 3 -8.32 -23.12 14.39
N PRO A 4 -8.26 -22.80 13.08
CA PRO A 4 -7.36 -23.47 12.15
C PRO A 4 -5.92 -22.94 12.23
N SER A 5 -4.97 -23.77 11.80
CA SER A 5 -3.67 -23.30 11.33
C SER A 5 -3.81 -22.74 9.91
N ILE A 6 -3.21 -21.58 9.63
CA ILE A 6 -3.26 -20.92 8.34
C ILE A 6 -1.84 -20.82 7.78
N MET A 7 -1.63 -21.24 6.54
CA MET A 7 -0.34 -21.20 5.83
C MET A 7 -0.56 -20.78 4.36
N MET A 8 0.45 -20.17 3.75
CA MET A 8 0.48 -19.87 2.32
C MET A 8 1.46 -20.81 1.61
N TYR A 9 1.04 -21.44 0.52
CA TYR A 9 1.91 -22.31 -0.28
C TYR A 9 2.55 -21.56 -1.44
N THR A 10 1.75 -20.78 -2.17
CA THR A 10 2.21 -19.99 -3.31
C THR A 10 3.08 -18.81 -2.86
N PRO A 11 4.29 -18.62 -3.42
CA PRO A 11 5.11 -17.46 -3.13
C PRO A 11 4.40 -16.15 -3.53
N SER A 12 3.94 -15.38 -2.55
CA SER A 12 3.21 -14.11 -2.77
C SER A 12 4.04 -12.86 -2.45
N GLY A 13 5.16 -13.02 -1.73
CA GLY A 13 5.96 -11.90 -1.22
C GLY A 13 5.34 -11.17 -0.01
N ARG A 14 4.19 -11.65 0.49
CA ARG A 14 3.53 -11.14 1.71
C ARG A 14 3.76 -12.05 2.91
N PHE A 15 3.56 -13.35 2.70
CA PHE A 15 3.74 -14.38 3.72
C PHE A 15 4.86 -15.33 3.31
N GLU A 16 5.56 -15.84 4.31
CA GLU A 16 6.56 -16.88 4.13
C GLU A 16 5.85 -18.20 3.81
N THR A 17 6.33 -18.90 2.79
CA THR A 17 5.69 -20.13 2.32
C THR A 17 5.87 -21.24 3.34
N ASN A 18 4.85 -22.08 3.53
CA ASN A 18 4.86 -23.19 4.49
C ASN A 18 5.07 -22.78 5.95
N MET A 19 4.90 -21.49 6.28
CA MET A 19 4.97 -20.99 7.65
C MET A 19 3.59 -20.63 8.17
N ARG A 20 3.33 -20.96 9.44
CA ARG A 20 2.07 -20.63 10.12
C ARG A 20 1.94 -19.11 10.29
N ILE A 21 0.75 -18.60 9.98
CA ILE A 21 0.41 -17.18 10.06
C ILE A 21 -0.37 -16.91 11.36
N CYS A 22 0.09 -15.93 12.14
CA CYS A 22 -0.58 -15.55 13.37
C CYS A 22 -1.63 -14.45 13.10
N LEU A 23 -2.89 -14.77 13.39
CA LEU A 23 -4.07 -13.89 13.30
C LEU A 23 -4.98 -14.17 14.50
N SER A 24 -5.85 -13.22 14.87
CA SER A 24 -6.84 -13.41 15.94
C SER A 24 -7.83 -14.57 15.72
N MET A 25 -7.85 -15.13 14.51
CA MET A 25 -8.67 -16.25 14.09
C MET A 25 -7.88 -17.55 13.83
N SER A 26 -6.56 -17.55 14.05
CA SER A 26 -5.73 -18.74 13.90
C SER A 26 -5.43 -19.41 15.24
N ASP A 27 -4.87 -20.61 15.17
CA ASP A 27 -4.49 -21.45 16.30
C ASP A 27 -3.35 -20.92 17.18
N PHE A 28 -2.85 -19.72 16.89
CA PHE A 28 -2.05 -18.94 17.83
C PHE A 28 -2.89 -18.32 18.95
N HIS A 29 -4.19 -18.11 18.71
CA HIS A 29 -5.10 -17.37 19.60
C HIS A 29 -6.39 -18.17 19.91
N PRO A 30 -6.28 -19.34 20.58
CA PRO A 30 -7.45 -20.16 20.92
C PRO A 30 -8.47 -19.43 21.80
N GLU A 31 -8.05 -18.43 22.58
CA GLU A 31 -8.90 -17.60 23.44
C GLU A 31 -9.82 -16.65 22.67
N SER A 32 -9.40 -16.22 21.48
CA SER A 32 -10.13 -15.26 20.65
C SER A 32 -11.06 -15.94 19.63
N TRP A 33 -10.99 -17.26 19.54
CA TRP A 33 -11.74 -18.04 18.56
C TRP A 33 -13.24 -18.05 18.82
N LYS A 34 -14.02 -17.81 17.76
CA LYS A 34 -15.49 -17.91 17.79
C LYS A 34 -15.94 -19.06 16.88
N PRO A 35 -16.60 -20.11 17.41
CA PRO A 35 -17.09 -21.24 16.60
C PRO A 35 -18.07 -20.86 15.48
N SER A 36 -18.67 -19.67 15.55
CA SER A 36 -19.53 -19.12 14.50
C SER A 36 -18.76 -18.63 13.26
N TRP A 37 -17.44 -18.46 13.34
CA TRP A 37 -16.62 -18.09 12.18
C TRP A 37 -16.50 -19.29 11.23
N ASN A 38 -17.09 -19.14 10.05
CA ASN A 38 -16.97 -20.12 8.98
C ASN A 38 -15.73 -19.84 8.12
N VAL A 39 -15.42 -20.78 7.20
CA VAL A 39 -14.27 -20.68 6.28
C VAL A 39 -14.30 -19.37 5.48
N GLY A 40 -15.48 -18.92 5.03
CA GLY A 40 -15.62 -17.65 4.29
C GLY A 40 -15.21 -16.42 5.09
N THR A 41 -15.61 -16.35 6.37
CA THR A 41 -15.17 -15.29 7.29
C THR A 41 -13.66 -15.31 7.49
N ILE A 42 -13.08 -16.50 7.64
CA ILE A 42 -11.63 -16.67 7.84
C ILE A 42 -10.86 -16.22 6.60
N LEU A 43 -11.29 -16.63 5.41
CA LEU A 43 -10.69 -16.23 4.14
C LEU A 43 -10.76 -14.71 3.93
N THR A 44 -11.89 -14.09 4.30
CA THR A 44 -12.06 -12.64 4.21
C THR A 44 -11.13 -11.90 5.17
N GLY A 45 -10.98 -12.38 6.41
CA GLY A 45 -10.04 -11.82 7.37
C GLY A 45 -8.58 -11.97 6.94
N LEU A 46 -8.22 -13.14 6.40
CA LEU A 46 -6.89 -13.37 5.82
C LEU A 46 -6.63 -12.43 4.65
N LEU A 47 -7.59 -12.24 3.75
CA LEU A 47 -7.47 -11.31 2.62
C LEU A 47 -7.30 -9.85 3.11
N SER A 48 -8.09 -9.43 4.10
CA SER A 48 -7.94 -8.10 4.71
C SER A 48 -6.52 -7.91 5.24
N PHE A 49 -6.00 -8.88 6.00
CA PHE A 49 -4.63 -8.82 6.52
C PHE A 49 -3.57 -8.87 5.42
N MET A 50 -3.78 -9.68 4.37
CA MET A 50 -2.90 -9.79 3.21
C MET A 50 -2.72 -8.46 2.49
N THR A 51 -3.79 -7.65 2.40
CA THR A 51 -3.77 -6.33 1.75
C THR A 51 -3.33 -5.19 2.66
N SER A 52 -3.16 -5.43 3.96
CA SER A 52 -2.59 -4.48 4.92
C SER A 52 -1.05 -4.52 4.93
N GLU A 53 -0.43 -3.50 5.52
CA GLU A 53 1.02 -3.44 5.75
C GLU A 53 1.41 -3.91 7.17
N GLU A 54 0.48 -4.51 7.92
CA GLU A 54 0.74 -5.01 9.28
C GLU A 54 1.70 -6.22 9.27
N SER A 55 2.54 -6.34 10.29
CA SER A 55 3.46 -7.48 10.43
C SER A 55 3.01 -8.43 11.54
N SER A 56 3.08 -9.72 11.27
CA SER A 56 2.82 -10.80 12.24
C SER A 56 3.78 -11.98 11.98
N THR A 57 3.71 -13.02 12.82
CA THR A 57 4.38 -14.29 12.55
C THR A 57 3.97 -14.82 11.17
N GLY A 58 4.95 -15.26 10.38
CA GLY A 58 4.73 -15.70 8.99
C GLY A 58 4.71 -14.59 7.96
N THR A 59 4.86 -13.31 8.34
CA THR A 59 4.99 -12.21 7.37
C THR A 59 6.43 -12.01 6.91
N LEU A 60 6.64 -11.85 5.60
CA LEU A 60 7.96 -11.55 5.05
C LEU A 60 8.34 -10.09 5.32
N ARG A 61 9.61 -9.87 5.65
CA ARG A 61 10.19 -8.53 5.91
C ARG A 61 11.11 -8.12 4.78
N GLY A 62 11.18 -6.81 4.52
CA GLY A 62 12.14 -6.24 3.55
C GLY A 62 11.82 -6.49 2.07
N ILE A 63 10.66 -7.06 1.75
CA ILE A 63 10.22 -7.27 0.37
C ILE A 63 9.66 -5.96 -0.22
N THR A 64 10.20 -5.56 -1.36
CA THR A 64 9.75 -4.37 -2.10
C THR A 64 8.44 -4.64 -2.86
N SER A 65 7.70 -3.57 -3.17
CA SER A 65 6.49 -3.69 -3.99
C SER A 65 6.77 -4.24 -5.40
N ALA A 66 7.97 -4.02 -5.94
CA ALA A 66 8.39 -4.59 -7.23
C ALA A 66 8.55 -6.12 -7.13
N GLN A 67 9.21 -6.61 -6.08
CA GLN A 67 9.34 -8.04 -5.81
C GLN A 67 7.97 -8.71 -5.58
N ARG A 68 7.06 -8.07 -4.81
CA ARG A 68 5.69 -8.60 -4.64
C ARG A 68 4.96 -8.76 -5.97
N ARG A 69 5.07 -7.78 -6.87
CA ARG A 69 4.46 -7.86 -8.21
C ARG A 69 5.07 -8.98 -9.06
N ALA A 70 6.40 -9.13 -9.04
CA ALA A 70 7.08 -10.20 -9.77
C ALA A 70 6.63 -11.59 -9.29
N LEU A 71 6.51 -11.79 -7.97
CA LEU A 71 6.02 -13.04 -7.39
C LEU A 71 4.55 -13.29 -7.75
N SER A 72 3.71 -12.26 -7.70
CA SER A 72 2.32 -12.35 -8.15
C SER A 72 2.20 -12.81 -9.60
N GLN A 73 3.02 -12.28 -10.51
CA GLN A 73 3.03 -12.68 -11.93
C GLN A 73 3.52 -14.12 -12.12
N ALA A 74 4.49 -14.56 -11.32
CA ALA A 74 4.99 -15.93 -11.37
C ALA A 74 4.03 -16.97 -10.73
N SER A 75 3.07 -16.51 -9.91
CA SER A 75 2.20 -17.37 -9.10
C SER A 75 1.35 -18.35 -9.92
N HIS A 76 0.83 -17.92 -11.08
CA HIS A 76 0.05 -18.78 -11.99
C HIS A 76 0.90 -19.96 -12.50
N THR A 77 2.13 -19.67 -12.94
CA THR A 77 3.05 -20.72 -13.42
C THR A 77 3.48 -21.65 -12.30
N PHE A 78 3.66 -21.12 -11.09
CA PHE A 78 3.96 -21.94 -9.92
C PHE A 78 2.82 -22.90 -9.59
N ASN A 79 1.60 -22.39 -9.45
CA ASN A 79 0.42 -23.18 -9.10
C ASN A 79 0.07 -24.22 -10.16
N ALA A 80 0.22 -23.90 -11.46
CA ALA A 80 -0.01 -24.86 -12.56
C ALA A 80 0.93 -26.07 -12.53
N LYS A 81 2.10 -25.94 -11.91
CA LYS A 81 3.07 -27.05 -11.77
C LYS A 81 2.81 -27.90 -10.54
N GLU A 82 2.05 -27.40 -9.58
CA GLU A 82 1.78 -28.10 -8.34
C GLU A 82 0.63 -29.10 -8.50
N SER A 83 0.97 -30.38 -8.46
CA SER A 83 0.00 -31.48 -8.62
C SER A 83 -1.19 -31.37 -7.66
N TYR A 84 -0.93 -31.03 -6.39
CA TYR A 84 -1.97 -30.88 -5.37
C TYR A 84 -2.91 -29.70 -5.66
N PHE A 85 -2.40 -28.61 -6.26
CA PHE A 85 -3.24 -27.50 -6.69
C PHE A 85 -4.19 -27.94 -7.81
N CYS A 86 -3.67 -28.64 -8.81
CA CYS A 86 -4.47 -29.15 -9.93
C CYS A 86 -5.49 -30.22 -9.50
N GLU A 87 -5.22 -30.97 -8.44
CA GLU A 87 -6.16 -31.93 -7.85
C GLU A 87 -7.32 -31.22 -7.12
N LEU A 88 -7.02 -30.18 -6.35
CA LEU A 88 -8.02 -29.42 -5.58
C LEU A 88 -8.88 -28.48 -6.44
N PHE A 89 -8.32 -27.98 -7.54
CA PHE A 89 -9.00 -27.09 -8.49
C PHE A 89 -9.06 -27.76 -9.87
N PRO A 90 -9.85 -28.84 -10.02
CA PRO A 90 -9.95 -29.57 -11.27
C PRO A 90 -10.65 -28.70 -12.32
N GLY A 91 -10.11 -28.71 -13.54
CA GLY A 91 -10.63 -27.92 -14.67
C GLY A 91 -9.50 -27.34 -15.50
N ASP A 92 -9.85 -26.40 -16.38
CA ASP A 92 -8.84 -25.65 -17.11
C ASP A 92 -8.22 -24.58 -16.19
N VAL A 93 -7.11 -24.94 -15.56
CA VAL A 93 -6.32 -24.04 -14.69
C VAL A 93 -5.88 -22.78 -15.45
N LYS A 94 -5.70 -22.86 -16.78
CA LYS A 94 -5.39 -21.68 -17.59
C LYS A 94 -6.59 -20.74 -17.66
N GLU A 95 -7.80 -21.27 -17.86
CA GLU A 95 -9.03 -20.47 -17.84
C GLU A 95 -9.24 -19.79 -16.48
N LEU A 96 -9.02 -20.51 -15.38
CA LEU A 96 -9.08 -19.96 -14.01
C LEU A 96 -8.15 -18.75 -13.81
N PHE A 97 -6.93 -18.84 -14.32
CA PHE A 97 -5.95 -17.75 -14.24
C PHE A 97 -6.27 -16.60 -15.19
N ASP A 98 -6.71 -16.89 -16.41
CA ASP A 98 -7.15 -15.87 -17.38
C ASP A 98 -8.34 -15.07 -16.82
N ASP A 99 -9.29 -15.73 -16.16
CA ASP A 99 -10.42 -15.07 -15.50
C ASP A 99 -9.97 -14.20 -14.33
N SER A 100 -9.03 -14.70 -13.53
CA SER A 100 -8.45 -13.93 -12.43
C SER A 100 -7.76 -12.65 -12.94
N ASP A 101 -6.99 -12.74 -14.02
CA ASP A 101 -6.33 -11.60 -14.66
C ASP A 101 -7.35 -10.58 -15.21
N ARG A 102 -8.43 -11.06 -15.85
CA ARG A 102 -9.53 -10.19 -16.32
C ARG A 102 -10.19 -9.42 -15.18
N VAL A 103 -10.44 -10.09 -14.05
CA VAL A 103 -11.02 -9.45 -12.86
C VAL A 103 -10.06 -8.41 -12.29
N ILE A 104 -8.78 -8.74 -12.14
CA ILE A 104 -7.75 -7.81 -11.64
C ILE A 104 -7.67 -6.56 -12.51
N GLU A 105 -7.65 -6.74 -13.83
CA GLU A 105 -7.59 -5.62 -14.78
C GLU A 105 -8.85 -4.75 -14.72
N SER A 106 -10.04 -5.36 -14.64
CA SER A 106 -11.30 -4.60 -14.47
C SER A 106 -11.28 -3.77 -13.18
N LEU A 107 -10.85 -4.36 -12.06
CA LEU A 107 -10.74 -3.66 -10.78
C LEU A 107 -9.72 -2.53 -10.82
N SER A 108 -8.58 -2.71 -11.52
CA SER A 108 -7.55 -1.69 -11.67
C SER A 108 -8.09 -0.47 -12.43
N GLN A 109 -8.80 -0.71 -13.53
CA GLN A 109 -9.43 0.33 -14.35
C GLN A 109 -10.52 1.08 -13.58
N ASN A 110 -11.35 0.35 -12.83
CA ASN A 110 -12.40 0.95 -12.01
C ASN A 110 -11.82 1.86 -10.92
N ARG A 111 -10.77 1.41 -10.21
CA ARG A 111 -10.06 2.25 -9.23
C ARG A 111 -9.46 3.50 -9.86
N ALA A 112 -8.86 3.39 -11.05
CA ALA A 112 -8.31 4.54 -11.75
C ALA A 112 -9.38 5.55 -12.16
N ARG A 113 -10.56 5.08 -12.60
CA ARG A 113 -11.72 5.94 -12.92
C ARG A 113 -12.24 6.65 -11.68
N GLN A 114 -12.45 5.93 -10.58
CA GLN A 114 -12.91 6.49 -9.30
C GLN A 114 -11.93 7.55 -8.78
N ALA A 115 -10.62 7.30 -8.84
CA ALA A 115 -9.61 8.27 -8.42
C ALA A 115 -9.65 9.56 -9.26
N ARG A 116 -9.92 9.47 -10.57
CA ARG A 116 -10.09 10.63 -11.45
C ARG A 116 -11.36 11.41 -11.13
N GLN A 117 -12.47 10.73 -10.89
CA GLN A 117 -13.75 11.36 -10.50
C GLN A 117 -13.63 12.10 -9.18
N ALA A 118 -13.08 11.44 -8.14
CA ALA A 118 -12.83 12.06 -6.85
C ALA A 118 -11.91 13.29 -6.96
N ALA A 119 -10.89 13.25 -7.81
CA ALA A 119 -10.02 14.40 -8.06
C ALA A 119 -10.74 15.56 -8.77
N SER A 120 -11.67 15.28 -9.68
CA SER A 120 -12.48 16.32 -10.33
C SER A 120 -13.52 16.94 -9.40
N GLU A 121 -14.13 16.15 -8.53
CA GLU A 121 -15.10 16.63 -7.53
C GLU A 121 -14.43 17.49 -6.46
N ALA A 122 -13.26 17.08 -5.97
CA ALA A 122 -12.46 17.87 -5.04
C ALA A 122 -11.97 19.20 -5.64
N ALA A 123 -11.83 19.28 -6.97
CA ALA A 123 -11.50 20.53 -7.68
C ALA A 123 -12.73 21.41 -7.95
N ALA A 124 -13.95 20.89 -7.76
CA ALA A 124 -15.21 21.57 -8.01
C ALA A 124 -15.88 22.10 -6.73
N GLU A 125 -15.26 21.98 -5.55
CA GLU A 125 -15.78 22.64 -4.34
C GLU A 125 -15.84 24.16 -4.55
N PRO A 126 -17.00 24.79 -4.33
CA PRO A 126 -17.15 26.23 -4.51
C PRO A 126 -16.30 26.97 -3.48
N GLU A 127 -15.60 28.02 -3.94
CA GLU A 127 -14.93 28.95 -3.03
C GLU A 127 -15.90 29.41 -1.93
N PRO A 128 -15.45 29.52 -0.66
CA PRO A 128 -16.30 30.00 0.41
C PRO A 128 -16.89 31.36 0.01
N PRO A 129 -18.18 31.62 0.28
CA PRO A 129 -18.83 32.85 -0.18
C PRO A 129 -18.06 34.06 0.34
N LEU A 130 -17.58 34.87 -0.61
CA LEU A 130 -17.07 36.22 -0.36
C LEU A 130 -18.18 37.02 0.31
N GLN A 131 -18.09 37.18 1.64
CA GLN A 131 -18.92 38.11 2.39
C GLN A 131 -18.38 39.53 2.15
N ASN A 132 -19.06 40.28 1.29
CA ASN A 132 -19.12 41.75 1.28
C ASN A 132 -20.52 42.08 1.81
N GLU A 133 -20.82 43.00 2.74
CA GLU A 133 -20.34 44.34 3.13
C GLU A 133 -20.53 44.41 4.68
N THR A 134 -20.05 45.33 5.52
CA THR A 134 -19.86 46.78 5.40
C THR A 134 -19.02 47.22 6.64
N SER A 135 -18.10 48.17 6.47
CA SER A 135 -17.39 48.82 7.59
C SER A 135 -18.35 49.48 8.59
N PRO A 136 -17.97 49.58 9.88
CA PRO A 136 -17.45 50.88 10.28
C PRO A 136 -16.19 50.82 11.16
N SER A 137 -15.38 51.84 10.91
CA SER A 137 -14.36 52.45 11.76
C SER A 137 -13.06 51.69 12.04
N ALA A 138 -12.00 52.43 11.76
CA ALA A 138 -10.61 52.11 12.06
C ALA A 138 -10.43 51.69 13.52
N GLU A 139 -9.72 50.60 13.74
CA GLU A 139 -8.38 50.62 14.34
C GLU A 139 -7.79 49.19 14.43
N ASP A 140 -6.50 49.12 14.10
CA ASP A 140 -5.55 48.03 14.31
C ASP A 140 -5.56 46.79 13.37
N SER A 141 -4.82 46.90 12.26
CA SER A 141 -4.39 45.76 11.44
C SER A 141 -2.98 45.98 10.88
N ALA A 142 -1.96 45.53 11.62
CA ALA A 142 -0.57 45.49 11.13
C ALA A 142 0.22 44.21 11.47
N ALA A 143 -0.35 43.19 12.13
CA ALA A 143 0.44 42.07 12.67
C ALA A 143 0.37 40.73 11.90
N ALA A 144 -0.63 40.49 11.04
CA ALA A 144 -0.88 39.14 10.51
C ALA A 144 -0.21 38.82 9.15
N SER A 145 0.14 39.84 8.35
CA SER A 145 0.67 39.63 6.98
C SER A 145 2.17 39.29 6.95
N THR A 146 2.94 39.72 7.94
CA THR A 146 4.40 39.50 8.03
C THR A 146 4.78 38.06 8.43
N ALA A 147 3.91 37.31 9.10
CA ALA A 147 4.20 35.94 9.55
C ALA A 147 4.21 34.92 8.39
N LYS A 148 3.25 35.02 7.45
CA LYS A 148 3.15 34.12 6.29
C LYS A 148 4.30 34.32 5.30
N GLN A 149 4.73 35.56 5.06
CA GLN A 149 5.86 35.87 4.19
C GLN A 149 7.22 35.40 4.77
N ARG A 150 7.43 35.52 6.09
CA ARG A 150 8.67 35.05 6.75
C ARG A 150 8.82 33.52 6.69
N ARG A 151 7.73 32.77 6.82
CA ARG A 151 7.74 31.28 6.76
C ARG A 151 8.11 30.77 5.36
N ASN A 152 7.60 31.41 4.31
CA ASN A 152 7.90 31.04 2.92
C ASN A 152 9.34 31.40 2.51
N LYS A 153 9.87 32.54 2.96
CA LYS A 153 11.29 32.90 2.74
C LYS A 153 12.25 31.90 3.38
N LYS A 154 11.97 31.47 4.63
CA LYS A 154 12.80 30.49 5.36
C LYS A 154 12.81 29.09 4.71
N LYS A 155 11.69 28.67 4.10
CA LYS A 155 11.59 27.38 3.36
C LYS A 155 12.36 27.42 2.03
N LYS A 156 12.38 28.58 1.34
CA LYS A 156 13.10 28.76 0.07
C LYS A 156 14.62 28.79 0.28
N GLU A 157 15.09 29.45 1.33
CA GLU A 157 16.52 29.51 1.72
C GLU A 157 17.06 28.11 2.11
N LYS A 158 16.32 27.34 2.92
CA LYS A 158 16.73 25.98 3.32
C LYS A 158 16.87 25.02 2.13
N ARG A 159 15.99 25.10 1.11
CA ARG A 159 16.12 24.28 -0.11
C ARG A 159 17.34 24.68 -0.95
N LYS A 160 17.68 25.97 -0.97
CA LYS A 160 18.85 26.47 -1.72
C LYS A 160 20.16 26.05 -1.06
N ALA A 161 20.23 26.09 0.27
CA ALA A 161 21.39 25.63 1.04
C ALA A 161 21.61 24.11 0.92
N ALA A 162 20.55 23.30 1.02
CA ALA A 162 20.64 21.85 0.87
C ALA A 162 21.14 21.43 -0.54
N LYS A 163 20.72 22.17 -1.57
CA LYS A 163 21.15 21.90 -2.95
C LYS A 163 22.62 22.28 -3.20
N LYS A 164 23.15 23.32 -2.52
CA LYS A 164 24.57 23.70 -2.61
C LYS A 164 25.47 22.67 -1.90
N LEU A 165 25.04 22.14 -0.76
CA LEU A 165 25.79 21.13 0.00
C LEU A 165 25.89 19.78 -0.73
N ALA A 166 24.86 19.41 -1.51
CA ALA A 166 24.87 18.20 -2.34
C ALA A 166 25.83 18.30 -3.55
N VAL A 167 26.08 19.52 -4.04
CA VAL A 167 26.99 19.76 -5.17
C VAL A 167 28.45 19.73 -4.73
N GLU A 168 28.78 20.26 -3.53
CA GLU A 168 30.16 20.20 -3.00
C GLU A 168 30.59 18.79 -2.59
N LYS A 169 29.67 17.92 -2.16
CA LYS A 169 30.00 16.51 -1.79
C LYS A 169 30.06 15.54 -2.97
N GLY A 170 29.79 15.98 -4.20
CA GLY A 170 29.86 15.16 -5.41
C GLY A 170 31.18 15.26 -6.18
N GLY A 171 32.17 16.01 -5.67
CA GLY A 171 33.41 16.35 -6.39
C GLY A 171 34.68 15.58 -5.99
N GLU A 172 34.67 14.73 -4.96
CA GLU A 172 35.85 13.96 -4.52
C GLU A 172 35.58 12.45 -4.61
N ALA A 173 35.73 11.90 -5.81
CA ALA A 173 35.94 10.46 -6.02
C ALA A 173 36.57 10.22 -7.40
N GLN A 174 37.76 10.79 -7.62
CA GLN A 174 38.64 10.34 -8.68
C GLN A 174 40.06 10.33 -8.11
N GLU A 175 40.63 9.13 -7.99
CA GLU A 175 42.06 8.78 -8.01
C GLU A 175 42.39 7.69 -6.97
N MET A 176 42.42 6.42 -7.40
CA MET A 176 43.61 5.57 -7.27
C MET A 176 43.44 4.26 -8.06
N GLN A 177 44.53 3.93 -8.75
CA GLN A 177 44.71 2.91 -9.79
C GLN A 177 45.01 1.50 -9.22
N PRO A 178 45.12 0.46 -10.10
CA PRO A 178 44.98 -0.94 -9.71
C PRO A 178 46.31 -1.61 -9.30
N ASN A 179 46.19 -2.74 -8.60
CA ASN A 179 47.14 -3.85 -8.68
C ASN A 179 46.38 -5.17 -8.44
#